data_AF-A0A284RTK2-F1
#
_entry.id   AF-A0A284RTK2-F1
#
_cell.length_a   1.000
_cell.length_b   1.000
_cell.length_c   1.000
_cell.angle_alpha   90.00
_cell.angle_beta   90.00
_cell.angle_gamma   90.00
#
_symmetry.space_group_name_H-M   'P 1'
#
loop_
_entity.id
_entity.type
_entity.pdbx_description
1 polymer ?
#
loop_
_entity_poly.entity_id
_entity_poly.type
_entity_poly.pdbx_seq_one_letter_code
_entity_poly.pdbx_strand_id
1 'polypeptide(L)'
;MAASFQLLNFLHILSLCAKTSVYDFYRMLEKLTMNTGMGVPKSRYKALMRMLLQWWHLKMLKHGGQGHMPNSIEMTQYHDLAVLCPSCPQLGINLPEGWENAPPEMQFLYVLLLCMDANFHLKNQMISSYSRDPGLGIGLGYFVSKDLFEAYVLNHTSDEDISTCVGFAALAKADTKFLKGMRYTGIGAVSCAWGEFLM
;
A
#
# COMPACT_ATOMS: atom_id res chain seq x y z
N MET A 1 -25.13 -8.34 -8.95
CA MET A 1 -24.12 -8.46 -10.03
C MET A 1 -23.17 -9.54 -9.62
N ALA A 2 -22.72 -10.35 -10.56
CA ALA A 2 -21.72 -11.38 -10.33
C ALA A 2 -20.57 -11.21 -11.34
N ALA A 3 -19.39 -11.65 -10.94
CA ALA A 3 -18.25 -11.87 -11.81
C ALA A 3 -17.66 -13.24 -11.48
N SER A 4 -17.12 -13.95 -12.47
CA SER A 4 -16.42 -15.21 -12.21
C SER A 4 -15.06 -14.95 -11.57
N PHE A 5 -14.57 -15.89 -10.77
CA PHE A 5 -13.20 -15.83 -10.24
C PHE A 5 -12.15 -15.84 -11.34
N GLN A 6 -12.43 -16.49 -12.48
CA GLN A 6 -11.56 -16.46 -13.65
C GLN A 6 -11.40 -15.03 -14.18
N LEU A 7 -12.48 -14.25 -14.29
CA LEU A 7 -12.43 -12.86 -14.72
C LEU A 7 -11.64 -11.99 -13.74
N LEU A 8 -11.90 -12.13 -12.43
CA LEU A 8 -11.20 -11.37 -11.39
C LEU A 8 -9.70 -11.73 -11.35
N ASN A 9 -9.35 -13.01 -11.52
CA ASN A 9 -7.97 -13.44 -11.61
C ASN A 9 -7.27 -12.86 -12.84
N PHE A 10 -7.94 -12.91 -14.00
CA PHE A 10 -7.39 -12.38 -15.24
C PHE A 10 -7.15 -10.87 -15.15
N LEU A 11 -8.14 -10.11 -14.68
CA LEU A 11 -7.99 -8.67 -14.44
C LEU A 11 -6.88 -8.36 -13.44
N HIS A 12 -6.78 -9.11 -12.34
CA HIS A 12 -5.72 -8.91 -11.35
C HIS A 12 -4.33 -9.12 -11.98
N ILE A 13 -4.08 -10.25 -12.64
CA ILE A 13 -2.78 -10.51 -13.28
C ILE A 13 -2.49 -9.48 -14.37
N LEU A 14 -3.48 -9.13 -15.19
CA LEU A 14 -3.32 -8.13 -16.24
C LEU A 14 -2.97 -6.75 -15.67
N SER A 15 -3.60 -6.36 -14.55
CA SER A 15 -3.29 -5.09 -13.88
C SER A 15 -1.86 -5.04 -13.35
N LEU A 16 -1.31 -6.17 -12.88
CA LEU A 16 0.06 -6.26 -12.39
C LEU A 16 1.08 -6.29 -13.53
N CYS A 17 0.85 -7.11 -14.56
CA CYS A 17 1.81 -7.31 -15.64
C CYS A 17 1.79 -6.18 -16.68
N ALA A 18 0.60 -5.73 -17.08
CA ALA A 18 0.43 -4.76 -18.16
C ALA A 18 0.03 -3.37 -17.68
N LYS A 19 -0.06 -3.16 -16.35
CA LYS A 19 -0.48 -1.88 -15.74
C LYS A 19 -1.81 -1.35 -16.30
N THR A 20 -2.68 -2.26 -16.73
CA THR A 20 -3.97 -1.90 -17.33
C THR A 20 -4.92 -1.39 -16.24
N SER A 21 -5.55 -0.25 -16.50
CA SER A 21 -6.55 0.29 -15.59
C SER A 21 -7.82 -0.56 -15.60
N VAL A 22 -8.51 -0.67 -14.47
CA VAL A 22 -9.78 -1.39 -14.39
C VAL A 22 -10.83 -0.75 -15.31
N TYR A 23 -10.74 0.56 -15.53
CA TYR A 23 -11.60 1.29 -16.43
C TYR A 23 -11.41 0.83 -17.89
N ASP A 24 -10.16 0.76 -18.37
CA ASP A 24 -9.87 0.32 -19.73
C ASP A 24 -10.24 -1.14 -19.94
N PHE A 25 -9.98 -1.99 -18.94
CA PHE A 25 -10.42 -3.38 -18.97
C PHE A 25 -11.94 -3.49 -19.05
N TYR A 26 -12.68 -2.71 -18.26
CA TYR A 26 -14.13 -2.71 -18.30
C TYR A 26 -14.66 -2.23 -19.66
N ARG A 27 -14.07 -1.18 -20.24
CA ARG A 27 -14.41 -0.70 -21.59
C ARG A 27 -14.11 -1.73 -22.67
N MET A 28 -13.03 -2.49 -22.53
CA MET A 28 -12.73 -3.60 -23.42
C MET A 28 -13.85 -4.66 -23.35
N LEU A 29 -14.31 -5.03 -22.15
CA LEU A 29 -15.45 -5.96 -22.01
C LEU A 29 -16.73 -5.41 -22.65
N GLU A 30 -17.02 -4.11 -22.49
CA GLU A 30 -18.14 -3.46 -23.15
C GLU A 30 -18.02 -3.57 -24.68
N LYS A 31 -16.85 -3.27 -25.24
CA LYS A 31 -16.58 -3.36 -26.69
C LYS A 31 -16.63 -4.79 -27.24
N LEU A 32 -16.16 -5.78 -26.48
CA LEU A 32 -16.25 -7.19 -26.85
C LEU A 32 -17.71 -7.69 -26.88
N THR A 33 -18.56 -7.11 -26.02
CA THR A 33 -19.98 -7.45 -25.96
C THR A 33 -20.79 -6.73 -27.03
N MET A 34 -20.57 -5.43 -27.19
CA MET A 34 -21.24 -4.58 -28.18
C MET A 34 -20.33 -3.41 -28.56
N ASN A 35 -19.74 -3.46 -29.76
CA ASN A 35 -18.83 -2.43 -30.25
C ASN A 35 -19.52 -1.28 -31.02
N THR A 36 -20.83 -1.40 -31.29
CA THR A 36 -21.59 -0.43 -32.11
C THR A 36 -22.00 0.83 -31.35
N GLY A 37 -21.91 0.81 -30.01
CA GLY A 37 -22.39 1.91 -29.16
C GLY A 37 -23.92 1.99 -29.06
N MET A 38 -24.66 1.07 -29.69
CA MET A 38 -26.11 0.99 -29.59
C MET A 38 -26.52 0.07 -28.43
N GLY A 39 -27.53 0.48 -27.65
CA GLY A 39 -28.09 -0.35 -26.58
C GLY A 39 -27.13 -0.60 -25.40
N VAL A 40 -26.22 0.35 -25.10
CA VAL A 40 -25.23 0.21 -24.02
C VAL A 40 -25.94 -0.05 -22.68
N PRO A 41 -25.72 -1.22 -22.04
CA PRO A 41 -26.30 -1.51 -20.74
C PRO A 41 -25.82 -0.54 -19.66
N LYS A 42 -26.57 -0.41 -18.57
CA LYS A 42 -26.14 0.39 -17.41
C LYS A 42 -24.75 -0.08 -16.94
N SER A 43 -23.81 0.85 -16.84
CA SER A 43 -22.44 0.56 -16.43
C SER A 43 -22.40 -0.16 -15.08
N ARG A 44 -21.63 -1.23 -15.06
CA ARG A 44 -21.40 -2.13 -13.94
C ARG A 44 -19.99 -1.97 -13.35
N TYR A 45 -19.22 -1.02 -13.86
CA TYR A 45 -17.85 -0.69 -13.45
C TYR A 45 -17.66 -0.57 -11.93
N LYS A 46 -18.50 0.23 -11.25
CA LYS A 46 -18.36 0.46 -9.79
C LYS A 46 -18.48 -0.82 -8.97
N ALA A 47 -19.31 -1.76 -9.41
CA ALA A 47 -19.45 -3.03 -8.71
C ALA A 47 -18.33 -4.01 -9.07
N LEU A 48 -17.81 -3.99 -10.30
CA LEU A 48 -16.57 -4.70 -10.65
C LEU A 48 -15.40 -4.22 -9.79
N MET A 49 -15.24 -2.91 -9.61
CA MET A 49 -14.21 -2.33 -8.73
C MET A 49 -14.31 -2.86 -7.30
N ARG A 50 -15.53 -2.92 -6.72
CA ARG A 50 -15.73 -3.49 -5.38
C ARG A 50 -15.38 -4.97 -5.29
N MET A 51 -15.81 -5.77 -6.27
CA MET A 51 -15.45 -7.20 -6.33
C MET A 51 -13.94 -7.39 -6.49
N LEU A 52 -13.27 -6.52 -7.24
CA LEU A 52 -11.82 -6.56 -7.40
C LEU A 52 -11.07 -6.18 -6.12
N LEU A 53 -11.53 -5.15 -5.38
CA LEU A 53 -10.96 -4.80 -4.08
C LEU A 53 -11.06 -5.97 -3.08
N GLN A 54 -12.22 -6.63 -3.03
CA GLN A 54 -12.41 -7.84 -2.23
C GLN A 54 -11.49 -8.96 -2.70
N TRP A 55 -11.36 -9.17 -4.01
CA TRP A 55 -10.45 -10.16 -4.58
C TRP A 55 -8.99 -9.92 -4.20
N TRP A 56 -8.50 -8.68 -4.30
CA TRP A 56 -7.14 -8.33 -3.89
C TRP A 56 -6.91 -8.58 -2.41
N HIS A 57 -7.86 -8.20 -1.56
CA HIS A 57 -7.78 -8.46 -0.13
C HIS A 57 -7.74 -9.96 0.18
N LEU A 58 -8.58 -10.78 -0.46
CA LEU A 58 -8.55 -12.24 -0.32
C LEU A 58 -7.23 -12.84 -0.78
N LYS A 59 -6.61 -12.31 -1.85
CA LYS A 59 -5.28 -12.76 -2.31
C LYS A 59 -4.20 -12.41 -1.30
N MET A 60 -4.25 -11.21 -0.73
CA MET A 60 -3.33 -10.77 0.32
C MET A 60 -3.41 -11.68 1.54
N LEU A 61 -4.61 -11.95 2.06
CA LEU A 61 -4.83 -12.87 3.17
C LEU A 61 -4.35 -14.29 2.86
N LYS A 62 -4.63 -14.79 1.64
CA LYS A 62 -4.17 -16.11 1.20
C LYS A 62 -2.64 -16.18 1.16
N HIS A 63 -1.97 -15.15 0.64
CA HIS A 63 -0.51 -15.11 0.57
C HIS A 63 0.12 -15.01 1.97
N GLY A 64 -0.49 -14.28 2.89
CA GLY A 64 -0.08 -14.23 4.30
C GLY A 64 -0.44 -15.49 5.10
N GLY A 65 -1.01 -16.53 4.48
CA GLY A 65 -1.34 -17.78 5.16
C GLY A 65 -2.43 -17.68 6.22
N GLN A 66 -3.15 -16.55 6.30
CA GLN A 66 -4.08 -16.27 7.39
C GLN A 66 -5.21 -17.31 7.49
N GLY A 67 -5.64 -17.89 6.36
CA GLY A 67 -6.62 -18.98 6.34
C GLY A 67 -6.20 -20.29 7.03
N HIS A 68 -4.93 -20.45 7.42
CA HIS A 68 -4.44 -21.60 8.18
C HIS A 68 -4.33 -21.33 9.70
N MET A 69 -4.48 -20.07 10.12
CA MET A 69 -4.39 -19.70 11.53
C MET A 69 -5.70 -20.06 12.26
N PRO A 70 -5.69 -20.49 13.53
CA PRO A 70 -6.91 -20.92 14.23
C PRO A 70 -7.99 -19.83 14.38
N ASN A 71 -7.62 -18.53 14.35
CA ASN A 71 -8.49 -17.38 14.64
C ASN A 71 -8.54 -16.37 13.45
N SER A 72 -8.83 -16.88 12.26
CA SER A 72 -8.01 -16.79 11.05
C SER A 72 -8.07 -15.53 10.15
N ILE A 73 -8.76 -14.44 10.52
CA ILE A 73 -8.72 -13.17 9.76
C ILE A 73 -8.92 -12.00 10.71
N GLU A 74 -9.86 -12.14 11.65
CA GLU A 74 -10.23 -11.10 12.62
C GLU A 74 -9.09 -10.74 13.57
N MET A 75 -8.17 -11.66 13.84
CA MET A 75 -6.98 -11.42 14.65
C MET A 75 -5.75 -10.97 13.87
N THR A 76 -5.85 -10.76 12.55
CA THR A 76 -4.70 -10.27 11.75
C THR A 76 -4.27 -8.91 12.30
N GLN A 77 -3.05 -8.85 12.83
CA GLN A 77 -2.49 -7.65 13.42
C GLN A 77 -1.92 -6.72 12.35
N TYR A 78 -1.55 -5.52 12.78
CA TYR A 78 -0.86 -4.59 11.90
C TYR A 78 0.45 -5.19 11.38
N HIS A 79 0.69 -5.01 10.09
CA HIS A 79 1.88 -5.49 9.37
C HIS A 79 1.99 -7.02 9.20
N ASP A 80 1.03 -7.83 9.66
CA ASP A 80 1.05 -9.31 9.52
C ASP A 80 1.05 -9.80 8.06
N LEU A 81 0.63 -8.96 7.11
CA LEU A 81 0.61 -9.27 5.68
C LEU A 81 1.75 -8.58 4.92
N ALA A 82 2.66 -7.88 5.60
CA ALA A 82 3.87 -7.35 5.00
C ALA A 82 4.87 -8.49 4.74
N VAL A 83 5.52 -8.47 3.57
CA VAL A 83 6.58 -9.44 3.29
C VAL A 83 7.87 -8.86 3.86
N LEU A 84 8.41 -9.54 4.86
CA LEU A 84 9.69 -9.16 5.44
C LEU A 84 10.81 -9.30 4.41
N CYS A 85 11.72 -8.33 4.37
CA CYS A 85 12.88 -8.37 3.49
C CYS A 85 13.77 -9.57 3.87
N PRO A 86 14.02 -10.55 2.96
CA PRO A 86 14.83 -11.72 3.27
C PRO A 86 16.31 -11.37 3.50
N SER A 87 16.76 -10.23 2.95
CA SER A 87 18.13 -9.72 3.10
C SER A 87 18.35 -8.93 4.38
N CYS A 88 17.29 -8.48 5.05
CA CYS A 88 17.42 -7.76 6.31
C CYS A 88 17.83 -8.72 7.43
N PRO A 89 18.69 -8.29 8.37
CA PRO A 89 18.98 -9.06 9.58
C PRO A 89 17.71 -9.17 10.43
N GLN A 90 17.27 -10.40 10.68
CA GLN A 90 16.07 -10.76 11.43
C GLN A 90 16.44 -11.72 12.56
N LEU A 91 16.18 -11.28 13.79
CA LEU A 91 16.47 -12.03 14.99
C LEU A 91 15.68 -13.35 15.00
N GLY A 92 16.37 -14.46 15.26
CA GLY A 92 15.75 -15.80 15.30
C GLY A 92 15.33 -16.37 13.95
N ILE A 93 15.60 -15.67 12.84
CA ILE A 93 15.25 -16.14 11.48
C ILE A 93 16.52 -16.37 10.66
N ASN A 94 17.30 -15.32 10.40
CA ASN A 94 18.50 -15.39 9.57
C ASN A 94 19.76 -14.80 10.23
N LEU A 95 19.64 -14.27 11.45
CA LEU A 95 20.81 -13.90 12.27
C LEU A 95 21.37 -15.14 12.98
N PRO A 96 22.69 -15.39 12.91
CA PRO A 96 23.32 -16.49 13.63
C PRO A 96 23.34 -16.24 15.15
N GLU A 97 23.35 -17.30 15.96
CA GLU A 97 23.52 -17.18 17.41
C GLU A 97 24.85 -16.49 17.75
N GLY A 98 24.84 -15.60 18.74
CA GLY A 98 26.02 -14.86 19.16
C GLY A 98 26.45 -13.72 18.21
N TRP A 99 25.62 -13.35 17.22
CA TRP A 99 25.87 -12.19 16.33
C TRP A 99 26.18 -10.89 17.10
N GLU A 100 25.60 -10.72 18.29
CA GLU A 100 25.82 -9.56 19.18
C GLU A 100 27.26 -9.46 19.69
N ASN A 101 27.96 -10.60 19.78
CA ASN A 101 29.35 -10.67 20.25
C ASN A 101 30.36 -10.62 19.09
N ALA A 102 29.91 -10.31 17.87
CA ALA A 102 30.79 -10.20 16.72
C ALA A 102 31.90 -9.16 16.96
N PRO A 103 33.15 -9.43 16.56
CA PRO A 103 34.23 -8.45 16.61
C PRO A 103 33.82 -7.15 15.90
N PRO A 104 34.30 -5.97 16.35
CA PRO A 104 33.93 -4.68 15.75
C PRO A 104 34.09 -4.64 14.23
N GLU A 105 35.12 -5.28 13.70
CA GLU A 105 35.40 -5.39 12.27
C GLU A 105 34.40 -6.25 11.49
N MET A 106 33.55 -7.06 12.14
CA MET A 106 32.54 -7.92 11.52
C MET A 106 31.09 -7.50 11.80
N GLN A 107 30.85 -6.55 12.71
CA GLN A 107 29.49 -6.10 13.05
C GLN A 107 28.71 -5.56 11.86
N PHE A 108 29.40 -5.03 10.83
CA PHE A 108 28.78 -4.53 9.60
C PHE A 108 27.96 -5.59 8.85
N LEU A 109 28.22 -6.88 9.05
CA LEU A 109 27.48 -8.00 8.45
C LEU A 109 26.04 -8.11 8.97
N TYR A 110 25.76 -7.55 10.14
CA TYR A 110 24.47 -7.66 10.83
C TYR A 110 23.72 -6.32 10.92
N VAL A 111 24.17 -5.31 10.17
CA VAL A 111 23.57 -3.97 10.18
C VAL A 111 22.31 -3.93 9.33
N LEU A 112 21.25 -3.35 9.88
CA LEU A 112 20.05 -2.98 9.15
C LEU A 112 20.26 -1.59 8.51
N LEU A 113 20.29 -1.54 7.19
CA LEU A 113 20.36 -0.28 6.44
C LEU A 113 18.97 0.09 5.92
N LEU A 114 18.46 1.21 6.43
CA LEU A 114 17.16 1.78 6.06
C LEU A 114 17.34 2.94 5.08
N CYS A 115 16.59 2.90 3.99
CA CYS A 115 16.41 4.02 3.07
C CYS A 115 15.04 4.63 3.31
N MET A 116 14.97 5.95 3.40
CA MET A 116 13.72 6.67 3.53
C MET A 116 13.56 7.59 2.33
N ASP A 117 12.43 7.48 1.64
CA ASP A 117 12.08 8.38 0.54
C ASP A 117 10.64 8.87 0.72
N ALA A 118 10.49 10.19 0.79
CA ALA A 118 9.23 10.89 0.96
C ALA A 118 8.72 11.55 -0.34
N ASN A 119 9.30 11.22 -1.49
CA ASN A 119 8.97 11.83 -2.78
C ASN A 119 7.96 11.02 -3.61
N PHE A 120 7.25 10.04 -3.02
CA PHE A 120 6.24 9.28 -3.75
C PHE A 120 4.94 10.07 -3.90
N HIS A 121 4.55 10.31 -5.16
CA HIS A 121 3.35 11.07 -5.48
C HIS A 121 2.12 10.15 -5.52
N LEU A 122 1.71 9.66 -4.35
CA LEU A 122 0.43 8.96 -4.18
C LEU A 122 -0.60 9.88 -3.50
N LYS A 123 -1.59 10.29 -4.29
CA LYS A 123 -2.56 11.32 -3.91
C LYS A 123 -3.90 10.71 -3.54
N ASN A 124 -4.43 11.10 -2.38
CA ASN A 124 -5.76 10.68 -1.92
C ASN A 124 -6.69 11.89 -1.86
N GLN A 125 -7.79 11.86 -2.62
CA GLN A 125 -8.80 12.92 -2.63
C GLN A 125 -9.85 12.69 -1.54
N MET A 126 -10.36 13.77 -0.94
CA MET A 126 -11.47 13.74 0.01
C MET A 126 -12.82 13.54 -0.70
N ILE A 127 -13.03 12.35 -1.28
CA ILE A 127 -14.26 12.00 -2.00
C ILE A 127 -15.32 11.34 -1.09
N SER A 128 -14.88 10.54 -0.12
CA SER A 128 -15.76 9.77 0.78
C SER A 128 -15.26 9.84 2.23
N SER A 129 -16.14 9.50 3.18
CA SER A 129 -15.78 9.33 4.59
C SER A 129 -15.39 7.89 4.89
N TYR A 130 -14.59 7.71 5.94
CA TYR A 130 -14.20 6.39 6.43
C TYR A 130 -15.41 5.54 6.85
N SER A 131 -16.41 6.15 7.48
CA SER A 131 -17.66 5.48 7.85
C SER A 131 -18.44 4.90 6.66
N ARG A 132 -18.25 5.46 5.46
CA ARG A 132 -18.89 4.98 4.22
C ARG A 132 -18.01 4.02 3.44
N ASP A 133 -16.70 4.09 3.62
CA ASP A 133 -15.70 3.27 2.94
C ASP A 133 -14.50 3.02 3.87
N PRO A 134 -14.57 2.02 4.77
CA PRO A 134 -13.55 1.77 5.79
C PRO A 134 -12.28 1.09 5.26
N GLY A 135 -12.23 0.72 3.98
CA GLY A 135 -11.19 -0.15 3.44
C GLY A 135 -11.28 -1.59 4.00
N LEU A 136 -10.53 -2.52 3.42
CA LEU A 136 -10.57 -3.95 3.81
C LEU A 136 -9.30 -4.46 4.53
N GLY A 137 -8.20 -3.70 4.51
CA GLY A 137 -6.93 -4.17 5.08
C GLY A 137 -5.96 -3.03 5.39
N ILE A 138 -6.48 -1.89 5.83
CA ILE A 138 -5.65 -0.74 6.22
C ILE A 138 -4.82 -1.15 7.43
N GLY A 139 -3.51 -0.92 7.39
CA GLY A 139 -2.62 -1.30 8.48
C GLY A 139 -2.09 -2.73 8.40
N LEU A 140 -2.67 -3.62 7.58
CA LEU A 140 -2.27 -5.04 7.60
C LEU A 140 -1.00 -5.33 6.79
N GLY A 141 -0.66 -4.46 5.84
CA GLY A 141 0.57 -4.57 5.02
C GLY A 141 1.57 -3.46 5.35
N TYR A 142 2.18 -2.88 4.33
CA TYR A 142 3.21 -1.82 4.47
C TYR A 142 2.69 -0.43 4.83
N PHE A 143 1.37 -0.21 4.84
CA PHE A 143 0.83 1.08 5.26
C PHE A 143 0.58 1.06 6.76
N VAL A 144 1.02 2.12 7.45
CA VAL A 144 0.74 2.36 8.87
C VAL A 144 -0.78 2.38 9.12
N SER A 145 -1.19 1.91 10.30
CA SER A 145 -2.60 2.03 10.70
C SER A 145 -3.03 3.50 10.73
N LYS A 146 -4.28 3.74 10.35
CA LYS A 146 -4.86 5.08 10.25
C LYS A 146 -4.93 5.76 11.61
N ASP A 147 -5.38 5.03 12.62
CA ASP A 147 -5.56 5.50 14.00
C ASP A 147 -4.22 5.92 14.62
N LEU A 148 -3.17 5.11 14.46
CA LEU A 148 -1.82 5.48 14.91
C LEU A 148 -1.28 6.70 14.16
N PHE A 149 -1.48 6.75 12.84
CA PHE A 149 -1.04 7.87 12.03
C PHE A 149 -1.78 9.17 12.36
N GLU A 150 -3.10 9.14 12.54
CA GLU A 150 -3.89 10.32 12.88
C GLU A 150 -3.55 10.84 14.29
N ALA A 151 -3.34 9.93 15.26
CA ALA A 151 -2.87 10.32 16.60
C ALA A 151 -1.49 10.98 16.54
N TYR A 152 -0.57 10.44 15.72
CA TYR A 152 0.73 11.06 15.50
C TYR A 152 0.59 12.47 14.92
N VAL A 153 -0.16 12.63 13.82
CA VAL A 153 -0.35 13.93 13.16
C VAL A 153 -0.94 14.97 14.12
N LEU A 154 -1.94 14.60 14.92
CA LEU A 154 -2.57 15.50 15.89
C LEU A 154 -1.58 16.00 16.96
N ASN A 155 -0.63 15.16 17.39
CA ASN A 155 0.35 15.52 18.39
C ASN A 155 1.51 16.38 17.85
N HIS A 156 1.71 16.41 16.53
CA HIS A 156 2.85 17.10 15.89
C HIS A 156 2.39 18.27 14.99
N THR A 157 1.16 18.77 15.17
CA THR A 157 0.62 19.89 14.37
C THR A 157 1.33 21.23 14.59
N SER A 158 2.04 21.37 15.72
CA SER A 158 2.74 22.60 16.11
C SER A 158 4.25 22.53 15.95
N ASP A 159 4.75 21.43 15.40
CA ASP A 159 6.18 21.25 15.22
C ASP A 159 6.71 22.27 14.19
N GLU A 160 7.81 22.92 14.54
CA GLU A 160 8.47 23.85 13.61
C GLU A 160 9.21 23.05 12.54
N ASP A 161 9.01 23.43 11.27
CA ASP A 161 9.80 22.88 10.18
C ASP A 161 11.29 23.22 10.38
N ILE A 162 12.16 22.22 10.22
CA ILE A 162 13.61 22.40 10.33
C ILE A 162 14.09 23.26 9.14
N SER A 163 14.22 24.57 9.37
CA SER A 163 14.63 25.55 8.36
C SER A 163 16.11 25.93 8.49
N THR A 164 17.02 24.96 8.46
CA THR A 164 18.47 25.24 8.55
C THR A 164 19.13 25.56 7.21
N CYS A 165 18.44 25.37 6.08
CA CYS A 165 18.98 25.66 4.74
C CYS A 165 18.05 26.56 3.92
N VAL A 166 18.66 27.44 3.11
CA VAL A 166 18.02 28.47 2.29
C VAL A 166 16.88 27.88 1.44
N GLY A 167 15.64 28.30 1.75
CA GLY A 167 14.47 28.26 0.87
C GLY A 167 14.25 26.96 0.11
N PHE A 168 13.75 25.93 0.78
CA PHE A 168 13.17 24.77 0.10
C PHE A 168 11.90 25.19 -0.66
N ALA A 169 12.08 25.71 -1.89
CA ALA A 169 10.99 25.98 -2.82
C ALA A 169 10.14 24.73 -3.09
N ALA A 170 10.68 23.53 -2.84
CA ALA A 170 9.93 22.27 -2.87
C ALA A 170 8.94 22.13 -1.71
N LEU A 171 9.34 22.45 -0.47
CA LEU A 171 8.47 22.41 0.72
C LEU A 171 7.36 23.46 0.62
N ALA A 172 7.74 24.73 0.41
CA ALA A 172 6.78 25.82 0.26
C ALA A 172 5.78 25.58 -0.89
N LYS A 173 6.21 24.89 -1.96
CA LYS A 173 5.33 24.49 -3.06
C LYS A 173 4.50 23.26 -2.74
N ALA A 174 4.99 22.30 -1.96
CA ALA A 174 4.19 21.17 -1.49
C ALA A 174 3.03 21.65 -0.61
N ASP A 175 3.27 22.65 0.26
CA ASP A 175 2.28 23.19 1.19
C ASP A 175 1.26 24.14 0.55
N THR A 176 1.56 24.69 -0.63
CA THR A 176 0.67 25.66 -1.28
C THR A 176 0.02 25.12 -2.55
N LYS A 177 0.61 24.12 -3.21
CA LYS A 177 0.20 23.68 -4.54
C LYS A 177 -0.81 22.53 -4.48
N PHE A 178 -2.05 22.83 -4.84
CA PHE A 178 -3.13 21.85 -5.09
C PHE A 178 -3.57 21.02 -3.86
N LEU A 179 -3.55 21.61 -2.66
CA LEU A 179 -4.03 20.95 -1.44
C LEU A 179 -5.57 20.85 -1.33
N LYS A 180 -6.30 21.77 -1.97
CA LYS A 180 -7.76 21.86 -1.77
C LYS A 180 -8.46 20.59 -2.24
N GLY A 181 -9.14 19.91 -1.31
CA GLY A 181 -9.86 18.66 -1.58
C GLY A 181 -8.99 17.39 -1.50
N MET A 182 -7.73 17.50 -1.06
CA MET A 182 -6.83 16.37 -0.85
C MET A 182 -6.83 15.94 0.62
N ARG A 183 -6.90 14.64 0.89
CA ARG A 183 -6.67 14.05 2.21
C ARG A 183 -5.17 13.84 2.45
N TYR A 184 -4.48 13.31 1.44
CA TYR A 184 -3.03 13.10 1.45
C TYR A 184 -2.46 13.50 0.08
N THR A 185 -1.29 14.15 0.09
CA THR A 185 -0.64 14.69 -1.11
C THR A 185 0.47 13.79 -1.65
N GLY A 186 0.99 12.92 -0.81
CA GLY A 186 2.05 11.96 -1.10
C GLY A 186 2.16 10.94 0.02
N ILE A 187 3.11 10.03 -0.13
CA ILE A 187 3.45 9.04 0.89
C ILE A 187 4.97 9.01 1.08
N GLY A 188 5.40 8.74 2.31
CA GLY A 188 6.76 8.33 2.60
C GLY A 188 6.86 6.82 2.66
N ALA A 189 7.97 6.29 2.20
CA ALA A 189 8.29 4.87 2.32
C ALA A 189 9.64 4.71 3.00
N VAL A 190 9.72 3.70 3.86
CA VAL A 190 10.97 3.17 4.37
C VAL A 190 11.22 1.85 3.65
N SER A 191 12.44 1.63 3.18
CA SER A 191 12.83 0.41 2.48
C SER A 191 14.17 -0.10 2.96
N CYS A 192 14.42 -1.39 2.74
CA CYS A 192 15.74 -1.98 2.88
C CYS A 192 16.66 -1.42 1.80
N ALA A 193 17.82 -0.90 2.20
CA ALA A 193 18.84 -0.43 1.26
C ALA A 193 19.42 -1.54 0.37
N TRP A 194 19.38 -2.79 0.83
CA TRP A 194 19.98 -3.92 0.12
C TRP A 194 19.00 -4.65 -0.80
N GLY A 195 17.79 -4.90 -0.30
CA GLY A 195 16.80 -5.69 -1.02
C GLY A 195 15.75 -4.86 -1.76
N GLU A 196 15.70 -3.54 -1.54
CA GLU A 196 14.65 -2.64 -2.05
C GLU A 196 13.22 -3.05 -1.62
N PHE A 197 13.09 -3.88 -0.58
CA PHE A 197 11.81 -4.24 0.03
C PHE A 197 11.31 -3.09 0.90
N LEU A 198 10.02 -2.79 0.82
CA LEU A 198 9.37 -1.88 1.75
C LEU A 198 9.36 -2.47 3.17
N MET A 199 9.48 -1.60 4.17
CA MET A 199 9.36 -1.95 5.60
C MET A 199 8.12 -1.31 6.20
#